data_AF-A0A2J6X9V5-F1
#
_entry.id   AF-A0A2J6X9V5-F1
#
_cell.length_a   1.000
_cell.length_b   1.000
_cell.length_c   1.000
_cell.angle_alpha   90.00
_cell.angle_beta   90.00
_cell.angle_gamma   90.00
#
_symmetry.space_group_name_H-M   'P 1'
#
loop_
_entity.id
_entity.type
_entity.pdbx_description
1 polymer ?
#
loop_
_entity_poly.entity_id
_entity_poly.type
_entity_poly.pdbx_seq_one_letter_code
_entity_poly.pdbx_strand_id
1 'polypeptide(L)'
;MEILLKVILPVIIGYLLGSFLPAYFVGKFRGVDVTKAGSRNPGIANTANLFGYRFAILVGIYDIFKSPLAIFIALKLGASLPVAFASGFASVLGHIAPFYLHFRGGRGMAASIGIMGYALVLLLIYDMRFAYVFIPITLIVALLFFMRNKWHSANTITLFVLP
;
A
#
# COMPACT_ATOMS: atom_id res chain seq x y z
N MET A 1 -22.02 20.54 7.39
CA MET A 1 -20.56 20.72 7.58
C MET A 1 -19.90 19.51 8.22
N GLU A 2 -20.47 18.94 9.29
CA GLU A 2 -19.84 17.81 10.01
C GLU A 2 -19.63 16.55 9.16
N ILE A 3 -20.63 16.12 8.38
CA ILE A 3 -20.51 14.93 7.51
C ILE A 3 -19.38 15.10 6.49
N LEU A 4 -19.27 16.29 5.89
CA LEU A 4 -18.22 16.59 4.92
C LEU A 4 -16.83 16.47 5.56
N LEU A 5 -16.64 17.07 6.73
CA LEU A 5 -15.35 17.11 7.44
C LEU A 5 -14.97 15.77 8.09
N LYS A 6 -15.93 15.06 8.68
CA LYS A 6 -15.68 13.84 9.46
C LYS A 6 -15.83 12.55 8.66
N VAL A 7 -16.41 12.58 7.44
CA VAL A 7 -16.65 11.38 6.62
C VAL A 7 -16.02 11.48 5.24
N ILE A 8 -16.46 12.45 4.43
CA ILE A 8 -16.09 12.52 3.01
C ILE A 8 -14.62 12.94 2.86
N LEU A 9 -14.22 14.03 3.52
CA LEU A 9 -12.87 14.58 3.42
C LEU A 9 -11.78 13.57 3.84
N PRO A 10 -11.90 12.83 4.96
CA PRO A 10 -10.94 11.80 5.33
C PRO A 10 -10.74 10.72 4.25
N VAL A 11 -11.83 10.23 3.64
CA VAL A 11 -11.77 9.19 2.60
C VAL A 11 -11.08 9.72 1.35
N ILE A 12 -11.37 10.97 0.94
CA ILE A 12 -10.70 11.63 -0.18
C ILE A 12 -9.20 11.79 0.10
N ILE A 13 -8.83 12.28 1.29
CA ILE A 13 -7.43 12.42 1.69
C ILE A 13 -6.72 11.07 1.64
N GLY A 14 -7.37 10.01 2.16
CA GLY A 14 -6.85 8.65 2.10
C GLY A 14 -6.54 8.23 0.67
N TYR A 15 -7.51 8.35 -0.24
CA TYR A 15 -7.33 8.03 -1.66
C TYR A 15 -6.18 8.82 -2.31
N LEU A 16 -6.06 10.12 -2.02
CA LEU A 16 -5.00 10.97 -2.60
C LEU A 16 -3.61 10.60 -2.06
N LEU A 17 -3.47 10.35 -0.76
CA LEU A 17 -2.23 9.87 -0.15
C LEU A 17 -1.80 8.52 -0.73
N GLY A 18 -2.77 7.63 -0.91
CA GLY A 18 -2.60 6.33 -1.54
C GLY A 18 -2.13 6.43 -2.99
N SER A 19 -2.76 7.33 -3.75
CA SER A 19 -2.51 7.56 -5.16
C SER A 19 -1.10 8.02 -5.45
N PHE A 20 -0.41 8.63 -4.48
CA PHE A 20 1.01 8.93 -4.63
C PHE A 20 1.82 7.63 -4.64
N LEU A 21 2.43 7.35 -5.79
CA LEU A 21 3.31 6.20 -6.04
C LEU A 21 4.77 6.66 -6.14
N PRO A 22 5.57 6.61 -5.07
CA PRO A 22 6.96 7.07 -5.11
C PRO A 22 7.81 6.34 -6.16
N ALA A 23 7.57 5.04 -6.37
CA ALA A 23 8.25 4.25 -7.41
C ALA A 23 8.06 4.85 -8.81
N TYR A 24 6.87 5.35 -9.12
CA TYR A 24 6.58 6.01 -10.39
C TYR A 24 7.40 7.28 -10.58
N PHE A 25 7.47 8.13 -9.55
CA PHE A 25 8.25 9.36 -9.61
C PHE A 25 9.75 9.11 -9.64
N VAL A 26 10.25 8.15 -8.86
CA VAL A 26 11.67 7.72 -8.93
C VAL A 26 12.00 7.28 -10.35
N GLY A 27 11.16 6.45 -10.98
CA GLY A 27 11.34 6.04 -12.36
C GLY A 27 11.36 7.22 -13.33
N LYS A 28 10.38 8.11 -13.21
CA LYS A 28 10.30 9.32 -14.04
C LYS A 28 11.56 10.19 -13.93
N PHE A 29 12.08 10.41 -12.71
CA PHE A 29 13.34 11.14 -12.50
C PHE A 29 14.57 10.42 -13.02
N ARG A 30 14.52 9.09 -13.15
CA ARG A 30 15.59 8.26 -13.72
C ARG A 30 15.40 7.99 -15.22
N GLY A 31 14.40 8.58 -15.87
CA GLY A 31 14.12 8.37 -17.29
C GLY A 31 13.57 6.98 -17.63
N VAL A 32 13.05 6.24 -16.64
CA VAL A 32 12.52 4.88 -16.81
C VAL A 32 11.04 4.83 -16.43
N ASP A 33 10.21 4.39 -17.36
CA ASP A 33 8.80 4.11 -17.07
C ASP A 33 8.66 2.78 -16.32
N VAL A 34 8.47 2.85 -15.00
CA VAL A 34 8.30 1.67 -14.13
C VAL A 34 7.05 0.85 -14.44
N THR A 35 6.08 1.41 -15.17
CA THR A 35 4.89 0.68 -15.61
C THR A 35 5.15 -0.17 -16.86
N LYS A 36 6.30 0.05 -17.52
CA LYS A 36 6.75 -0.70 -18.71
C LYS A 36 8.03 -1.50 -18.46
N ALA A 37 8.82 -1.13 -17.45
CA ALA A 37 10.09 -1.76 -17.12
C ALA A 37 10.00 -2.78 -15.98
N GLY A 38 10.87 -3.79 -16.03
CA GLY A 38 10.97 -4.85 -15.02
C GLY A 38 9.66 -5.61 -14.85
N SER A 39 9.21 -5.78 -13.60
CA SER A 39 7.93 -6.45 -13.27
C SER A 39 6.69 -5.62 -13.61
N ARG A 40 6.85 -4.40 -14.14
CA ARG A 40 5.78 -3.44 -14.48
C ARG A 40 4.91 -2.99 -13.29
N ASN A 41 5.30 -3.36 -12.08
CA ASN A 41 4.62 -2.96 -10.84
C ASN A 41 5.33 -1.74 -10.23
N PRO A 42 4.67 -0.57 -10.09
CA PRO A 42 5.25 0.61 -9.46
C PRO A 42 5.31 0.46 -7.93
N GLY A 43 6.15 -0.45 -7.45
CA GLY A 43 6.34 -0.73 -6.02
C GLY A 43 7.78 -1.11 -5.64
N ILE A 44 7.95 -1.52 -4.39
CA ILE A 44 9.25 -1.76 -3.74
C ILE A 44 10.15 -2.71 -4.54
N ALA A 45 9.66 -3.90 -4.88
CA ALA A 45 10.46 -4.93 -5.54
C ALA A 45 10.97 -4.51 -6.92
N ASN A 46 10.11 -3.83 -7.72
CA ASN A 46 10.52 -3.34 -9.03
C ASN A 46 11.51 -2.18 -8.91
N THR A 47 11.31 -1.31 -7.91
CA THR A 47 12.24 -0.22 -7.59
C THR A 47 13.61 -0.77 -7.21
N ALA A 48 13.67 -1.84 -6.41
CA ALA A 48 14.92 -2.51 -6.05
C ALA A 48 15.62 -3.07 -7.30
N ASN A 49 14.87 -3.71 -8.18
CA ASN A 49 15.39 -4.29 -9.42
C ASN A 49 15.91 -3.24 -10.41
N LEU A 50 15.22 -2.10 -10.55
CA LEU A 50 15.55 -1.08 -11.56
C LEU A 50 16.54 -0.02 -11.05
N PHE A 51 16.48 0.33 -9.76
CA PHE A 51 17.19 1.50 -9.22
C PHE A 51 18.04 1.17 -7.98
N GLY A 52 17.99 -0.06 -7.47
CA GLY A 52 18.75 -0.51 -6.31
C GLY A 52 18.06 -0.29 -4.96
N TYR A 53 18.63 -0.89 -3.91
CA TYR A 53 18.00 -1.00 -2.59
C TYR A 53 17.74 0.36 -1.91
N ARG A 54 18.60 1.36 -2.15
CA ARG A 54 18.46 2.70 -1.54
C ARG A 54 17.12 3.35 -1.90
N PHE A 55 16.74 3.29 -3.18
CA PHE A 55 15.43 3.80 -3.62
C PHE A 55 14.29 2.89 -3.16
N ALA A 56 14.50 1.58 -3.16
CA ALA A 56 13.48 0.63 -2.70
C ALA A 56 13.10 0.85 -1.22
N ILE A 57 14.06 1.16 -0.36
CA ILE A 57 13.82 1.46 1.05
C ILE A 57 12.94 2.71 1.18
N LEU A 58 13.27 3.80 0.46
CA LEU A 58 12.47 5.03 0.50
C LEU A 58 11.04 4.82 0.01
N VAL A 59 10.88 4.12 -1.13
CA VAL A 59 9.57 3.73 -1.65
C VAL A 59 8.81 2.89 -0.63
N GLY A 60 9.48 1.91 -0.01
CA GLY A 60 8.87 0.99 0.93
C GLY A 60 8.41 1.65 2.23
N ILE A 61 9.21 2.55 2.79
CA ILE A 61 8.81 3.34 3.96
C ILE A 61 7.52 4.09 3.64
N TYR A 62 7.47 4.84 2.55
CA TYR A 62 6.26 5.58 2.20
C TYR A 62 5.06 4.65 1.95
N ASP A 63 5.24 3.59 1.16
CA ASP A 63 4.14 2.68 0.80
C ASP A 63 3.58 1.92 2.01
N ILE A 64 4.39 1.64 3.03
CA ILE A 64 3.94 1.04 4.30
C ILE A 64 3.20 2.08 5.15
N PHE A 65 3.74 3.29 5.29
CA PHE A 65 3.22 4.28 6.25
C PHE A 65 2.05 5.13 5.76
N LYS A 66 1.80 5.21 4.45
CA LYS A 66 0.74 6.09 3.91
C LYS A 66 -0.68 5.75 4.38
N SER A 67 -1.01 4.47 4.54
CA SER A 67 -2.33 4.07 5.03
C SER A 67 -2.50 4.33 6.55
N PRO A 68 -1.53 3.98 7.42
CA PRO A 68 -1.50 4.48 8.80
C PRO A 68 -1.63 5.99 8.90
N LEU A 69 -0.93 6.75 8.04
CA LEU A 69 -0.99 8.20 8.00
C LEU A 69 -2.40 8.69 7.62
N ALA A 70 -3.05 8.05 6.65
CA ALA A 70 -4.44 8.36 6.28
C ALA A 70 -5.42 8.11 7.44
N ILE A 71 -5.26 7.00 8.18
CA ILE A 71 -6.08 6.69 9.36
C ILE A 71 -5.83 7.73 10.45
N PHE A 72 -4.58 8.06 10.73
CA PHE A 72 -4.22 9.06 11.74
C PHE A 72 -4.80 10.44 11.43
N ILE A 73 -4.66 10.91 10.18
CA ILE A 73 -5.24 12.19 9.75
C ILE A 73 -6.76 12.18 9.91
N ALA A 74 -7.44 11.09 9.52
CA ALA A 74 -8.87 10.96 9.69
C ALA A 74 -9.33 11.09 11.15
N LEU A 75 -8.63 10.43 12.09
CA LEU A 75 -8.91 10.55 13.52
C LEU A 75 -8.69 11.99 14.02
N LYS A 76 -7.65 12.68 13.54
CA LYS A 76 -7.39 14.09 13.88
C LYS A 76 -8.45 15.05 13.32
N LEU A 77 -9.12 14.69 12.24
CA LEU A 77 -10.28 15.41 11.70
C LEU A 77 -11.59 15.10 12.46
N GLY A 78 -11.54 14.26 13.50
CA GLY A 78 -12.71 13.88 14.30
C GLY A 78 -13.58 12.81 13.63
N ALA A 79 -13.04 12.07 12.65
CA ALA A 79 -13.71 10.91 12.08
C ALA A 79 -13.89 9.80 13.13
N SER A 80 -14.99 9.05 13.04
CA SER A 80 -15.17 7.84 13.82
C SER A 80 -14.15 6.77 13.41
N LEU A 81 -13.87 5.82 14.30
CA LEU A 81 -12.91 4.74 14.02
C LEU A 81 -13.20 3.98 12.71
N PRO A 82 -14.46 3.61 12.38
CA PRO A 82 -14.77 2.97 11.10
C PRO A 82 -14.42 3.84 9.89
N VAL A 83 -14.67 5.14 9.95
CA VAL A 83 -14.35 6.08 8.87
C VAL A 83 -12.83 6.26 8.74
N ALA A 84 -12.11 6.29 9.87
CA ALA A 84 -10.67 6.36 9.84
C ALA A 84 -10.06 5.12 9.16
N PHE A 85 -10.57 3.92 9.45
CA PHE A 85 -10.15 2.73 8.69
C PHE A 85 -10.58 2.78 7.22
N ALA A 86 -11.75 3.35 6.91
CA ALA A 86 -12.18 3.57 5.53
C ALA A 86 -11.21 4.49 4.76
N SER A 87 -10.62 5.53 5.39
CA SER A 87 -9.57 6.33 4.75
C SER A 87 -8.29 5.53 4.51
N GLY A 88 -7.91 4.64 5.42
CA GLY A 88 -6.82 3.68 5.22
C GLY A 88 -7.05 2.77 4.01
N PHE A 89 -8.25 2.20 3.89
CA PHE A 89 -8.62 1.40 2.71
C PHE A 89 -8.68 2.23 1.43
N ALA A 90 -9.15 3.47 1.49
CA ALA A 90 -9.11 4.40 0.38
C ALA A 90 -7.66 4.66 -0.09
N SER A 91 -6.69 4.74 0.84
CA SER A 91 -5.26 4.81 0.51
C SER A 91 -4.76 3.55 -0.24
N VAL A 92 -5.21 2.36 0.15
CA VAL A 92 -4.90 1.13 -0.60
C VAL A 92 -5.48 1.21 -2.02
N LEU A 93 -6.74 1.64 -2.15
CA LEU A 93 -7.39 1.83 -3.46
C LEU A 93 -6.66 2.87 -4.30
N GLY A 94 -6.22 3.98 -3.72
CA GLY A 94 -5.41 4.98 -4.39
C GLY A 94 -4.11 4.40 -4.93
N HIS A 95 -3.40 3.57 -4.15
CA HIS A 95 -2.17 2.93 -4.63
C HIS A 95 -2.43 1.96 -5.79
N ILE A 96 -3.55 1.23 -5.76
CA ILE A 96 -3.91 0.26 -6.82
C ILE A 96 -4.43 0.97 -8.07
N ALA A 97 -5.21 2.03 -7.90
CA ALA A 97 -5.92 2.74 -8.93
C ALA A 97 -5.72 4.26 -8.81
N PRO A 98 -4.47 4.76 -8.99
CA PRO A 98 -4.19 6.19 -8.92
C PRO A 98 -4.78 6.90 -10.14
N PHE A 99 -5.46 8.02 -9.91
CA PHE A 99 -6.18 8.75 -10.95
C PHE A 99 -5.28 9.18 -12.14
N TYR A 100 -4.02 9.52 -11.87
CA TYR A 100 -3.08 10.02 -12.88
C TYR A 100 -2.37 8.92 -13.70
N LEU A 101 -2.57 7.64 -13.38
CA LEU A 101 -2.08 6.51 -14.20
C LEU A 101 -3.24 5.70 -14.79
N HIS A 102 -4.34 6.37 -15.16
CA HIS A 102 -5.51 5.72 -15.74
C HIS A 102 -6.01 4.55 -14.87
N PHE A 103 -5.95 4.72 -13.54
CA PHE A 103 -6.36 3.72 -12.56
C PHE A 103 -5.58 2.39 -12.64
N ARG A 104 -4.33 2.43 -13.12
CA ARG A 104 -3.42 1.27 -13.18
C ARG A 104 -2.15 1.55 -12.36
N GLY A 105 -2.18 1.17 -11.08
CA GLY A 105 -1.12 1.40 -10.12
C GLY A 105 -0.42 0.12 -9.67
N GLY A 106 -0.05 0.10 -8.38
CA GLY A 106 0.67 -1.01 -7.77
C GLY A 106 -0.23 -2.07 -7.15
N ARG A 107 0.36 -3.08 -6.50
CA ARG A 107 -0.39 -4.22 -5.92
C ARG A 107 -1.02 -3.96 -4.54
N GLY A 108 -0.70 -2.85 -3.88
CA GLY A 108 -1.32 -2.45 -2.60
C GLY A 108 -0.84 -3.20 -1.36
N MET A 109 0.03 -4.20 -1.48
CA MET A 109 0.44 -5.06 -0.35
C MET A 109 1.05 -4.26 0.82
N ALA A 110 2.03 -3.40 0.56
CA ALA A 110 2.70 -2.62 1.60
C ALA A 110 1.72 -1.69 2.34
N ALA A 111 0.81 -1.06 1.59
CA ALA A 111 -0.24 -0.20 2.14
C ALA A 111 -1.23 -0.99 3.03
N SER A 112 -1.60 -2.21 2.62
CA SER A 112 -2.43 -3.11 3.44
C SER A 112 -1.70 -3.57 4.71
N ILE A 113 -0.41 -3.92 4.62
CA ILE A 113 0.42 -4.26 5.79
C ILE A 113 0.46 -3.08 6.76
N GLY A 114 0.54 -1.84 6.26
CA GLY A 114 0.43 -0.64 7.07
C GLY A 114 -0.86 -0.59 7.90
N ILE A 115 -2.03 -0.81 7.27
CA ILE A 115 -3.32 -0.87 7.97
C ILE A 115 -3.30 -1.93 9.07
N MET A 116 -2.81 -3.13 8.76
CA MET A 116 -2.75 -4.24 9.71
C MET A 116 -1.82 -3.93 10.90
N GLY A 117 -0.66 -3.33 10.63
CA GLY A 117 0.26 -2.87 11.67
C GLY A 117 -0.36 -1.79 12.57
N TYR A 118 -1.08 -0.84 11.98
CA TYR A 118 -1.80 0.18 12.75
C TYR A 118 -2.90 -0.43 13.63
N ALA A 119 -3.70 -1.35 13.08
CA ALA A 119 -4.71 -2.08 13.84
C ALA A 119 -4.10 -2.89 14.99
N LEU A 120 -2.97 -3.56 14.75
CA LEU A 120 -2.24 -4.29 15.78
C LEU A 120 -1.78 -3.37 16.91
N VAL A 121 -1.22 -2.19 16.60
CA VAL A 121 -0.81 -1.21 17.62
C VAL A 121 -2.00 -0.75 18.45
N LEU A 122 -3.16 -0.45 17.83
CA LEU A 122 -4.36 -0.11 18.57
C LEU A 122 -4.81 -1.26 19.49
N LEU A 123 -4.84 -2.49 18.99
CA LEU A 123 -5.22 -3.66 19.79
C LEU A 123 -4.27 -3.87 20.98
N LEU A 124 -2.96 -3.68 20.80
CA LEU A 124 -1.97 -3.77 21.87
C LEU A 124 -2.21 -2.71 22.97
N ILE A 125 -2.65 -1.51 22.59
CA ILE A 125 -2.97 -0.44 23.56
C ILE A 125 -4.23 -0.79 24.37
N TYR A 126 -5.24 -1.42 23.75
CA TYR A 126 -6.53 -1.70 24.39
C TYR A 126 -6.57 -3.04 25.15
N ASP A 127 -6.04 -4.13 24.60
CA ASP A 127 -5.96 -5.44 25.24
C ASP A 127 -4.95 -6.35 24.51
N MET A 128 -3.85 -6.65 25.20
CA MET A 128 -2.74 -7.46 24.71
C MET A 128 -3.16 -8.87 24.25
N ARG A 129 -4.30 -9.40 24.70
CA ARG A 129 -4.76 -10.74 24.33
C ARG A 129 -5.14 -10.86 22.85
N PHE A 130 -5.60 -9.77 22.23
CA PHE A 130 -5.94 -9.77 20.80
C PHE A 130 -4.71 -9.86 19.90
N ALA A 131 -3.54 -9.44 20.39
CA ALA A 131 -2.30 -9.51 19.61
C ALA A 131 -1.90 -10.95 19.26
N TYR A 132 -2.12 -11.90 20.18
CA TYR A 132 -1.82 -13.32 19.94
C TYR A 132 -2.62 -13.94 18.79
N VAL A 133 -3.82 -13.41 18.51
CA VAL A 133 -4.67 -13.87 17.40
C VAL A 133 -4.38 -13.08 16.12
N PHE A 134 -4.12 -11.77 16.23
CA PHE A 134 -4.02 -10.87 15.08
C PHE A 134 -2.65 -10.95 14.36
N ILE A 135 -1.57 -11.18 15.10
CA ILE A 135 -0.22 -11.36 14.54
C ILE A 135 -0.16 -12.53 13.55
N PRO A 136 -0.58 -13.77 13.89
CA PRO A 136 -0.51 -14.88 12.95
C PRO A 136 -1.38 -14.66 11.71
N ILE A 137 -2.56 -14.04 11.83
CA ILE A 137 -3.40 -13.68 10.68
C ILE A 137 -2.66 -12.72 9.75
N THR A 138 -2.01 -11.69 10.30
CA THR A 138 -1.23 -10.72 9.53
C THR A 138 -0.07 -11.38 8.78
N LEU A 139 0.63 -12.30 9.44
CA LEU A 139 1.71 -13.07 8.83
C LEU A 139 1.21 -14.02 7.74
N ILE A 140 0.07 -14.69 7.93
CA ILE A 140 -0.55 -15.57 6.94
C ILE A 140 -0.96 -14.76 5.70
N VAL A 141 -1.64 -13.62 5.88
CA VAL A 141 -2.04 -12.77 4.76
C VAL A 141 -0.83 -12.24 3.99
N ALA A 142 0.21 -11.79 4.70
CA ALA A 142 1.46 -11.37 4.07
C ALA A 142 2.13 -12.53 3.30
N LEU A 143 2.14 -13.73 3.88
CA LEU A 143 2.70 -14.94 3.27
C LEU A 143 1.92 -15.37 2.02
N LEU A 144 0.59 -15.45 2.08
CA LEU A 144 -0.26 -15.81 0.94
C LEU A 144 -0.05 -14.85 -0.23
N PHE A 145 0.09 -13.56 0.07
CA PHE A 145 0.34 -12.56 -0.95
C PHE A 145 1.77 -12.66 -1.51
N PHE A 146 2.77 -12.95 -0.67
CA PHE A 146 4.13 -13.24 -1.10
C PHE A 146 4.18 -14.48 -2.02
N MET A 147 3.48 -15.56 -1.65
CA MET A 147 3.35 -16.77 -2.45
C MET A 147 2.70 -16.48 -3.80
N ARG A 148 1.59 -15.72 -3.83
CA ARG A 148 0.93 -15.29 -5.07
C ARG A 148 1.87 -14.50 -5.98
N ASN A 149 2.70 -13.64 -5.41
CA ASN A 149 3.67 -12.85 -6.17
C ASN A 149 4.80 -13.71 -6.77
N LYS A 150 5.30 -14.72 -6.05
CA LYS A 150 6.27 -15.69 -6.61
C LYS A 150 5.63 -16.51 -7.74
N TRP A 151 4.38 -16.92 -7.59
CA TRP A 151 3.68 -17.73 -8.58
C TRP A 151 3.48 -16.99 -9.91
N HIS A 152 3.09 -15.71 -9.88
CA HIS A 152 3.02 -14.91 -11.11
C HIS A 152 4.39 -14.60 -11.71
N SER A 153 5.43 -14.44 -10.89
CA SER A 153 6.80 -14.28 -11.39
C SER A 153 7.32 -15.54 -12.07
N ALA A 154 6.96 -16.72 -11.56
CA ALA A 154 7.29 -18.01 -12.17
C ALA A 154 6.57 -18.16 -13.51
N ASN A 155 5.26 -17.91 -13.56
CA ASN A 155 4.47 -18.07 -14.79
C ASN A 155 4.81 -17.03 -15.88
N THR A 156 5.36 -15.88 -15.52
CA THR A 156 5.85 -14.91 -16.52
C THR A 156 7.15 -15.37 -17.16
N ILE A 157 8.00 -16.12 -16.43
CA ILE A 157 9.24 -16.69 -16.99
C ILE A 157 8.92 -17.92 -17.85
N THR A 158 7.94 -18.74 -17.48
CA THR A 158 7.54 -19.92 -18.27
C THR A 158 6.84 -19.56 -19.59
N LEU A 159 6.15 -18.41 -19.66
CA LEU A 159 5.50 -17.93 -20.89
C LEU A 159 6.47 -17.33 -21.92
N PHE A 160 7.75 -17.12 -21.57
CA PHE A 160 8.80 -16.69 -22.50
C PHE A 160 9.81 -17.82 -22.82
N VAL A 161 9.61 -19.04 -22.29
CA VAL A 161 10.53 -20.19 -22.44
C VAL A 161 9.81 -21.46 -22.93
N LEU A 162 8.55 -21.38 -23.32
CA LEU A 162 7.86 -22.44 -24.07
C LEU A 162 7.37 -21.85 -25.40
N PRO A 163 7.48 -22.63 -26.49
CA PRO A 163 8.00 -22.22 -27.80
C PRO A 163 7.24 -21.09 -28.52
#